data_AF-A0A3M1LFP9-F1
#
_entry.id   AF-A0A3M1LFP9-F1
#
_cell.length_a   1.000
_cell.length_b   1.000
_cell.length_c   1.000
_cell.angle_alpha   90.00
_cell.angle_beta   90.00
_cell.angle_gamma   90.00
#
_symmetry.space_group_name_H-M   'P 1'
#
loop_
_entity.id
_entity.type
_entity.pdbx_description
1 polymer ?
#
loop_
_entity_poly.entity_id
_entity_poly.type
_entity_poly.pdbx_seq_one_letter_code
_entity_poly.pdbx_strand_id
1 'polypeptide(L)'
;MIYEIDKDHKIIFDDFRNVRLEEKADMIFVDPPFAINFNANMHTYNRKPDALAYVEIDREEYPIFINELIKWCYDNLKDDGSLWIISGWNNLKHILNAIDDHGFHTLNHCIWKYQFGVYTKKRFVTSHYHL
;
A
#
# COMPACT_ATOMS: atom_id res chain seq x y z
N MET A 1 11.73 4.67 -15.03
CA MET A 1 12.11 6.06 -15.45
C MET A 1 12.29 6.91 -14.20
N ILE A 2 13.40 7.65 -14.08
CA ILE A 2 13.67 8.51 -12.92
C ILE A 2 13.54 9.97 -13.35
N TYR A 3 12.82 10.77 -12.56
CA TYR A 3 12.64 12.20 -12.75
C TYR A 3 13.10 12.94 -11.50
N GLU A 4 14.16 13.74 -11.61
CA GLU A 4 14.64 14.58 -10.52
C GLU A 4 13.88 15.92 -10.55
N ILE A 5 13.17 16.24 -9.46
CA ILE A 5 12.47 17.52 -9.31
C ILE A 5 13.48 18.58 -8.87
N ASP A 6 14.29 18.23 -7.87
CA ASP A 6 15.41 19.01 -7.36
C ASP A 6 16.42 18.07 -6.68
N LYS A 7 17.39 18.63 -5.94
CA LYS A 7 18.44 17.86 -5.25
C LYS A 7 17.93 16.94 -4.14
N ASP A 8 16.77 17.24 -3.56
CA ASP A 8 16.22 16.54 -2.40
C ASP A 8 15.01 15.65 -2.79
N HIS A 9 14.41 15.87 -3.96
CA HIS A 9 13.17 15.20 -4.38
C HIS A 9 13.28 14.54 -5.75
N LYS A 10 12.94 13.25 -5.80
CA LYS A 10 12.94 12.43 -7.02
C LYS A 10 11.64 11.65 -7.13
N ILE A 11 11.19 11.42 -8.36
CA ILE A 11 10.07 10.52 -8.70
C ILE A 11 10.65 9.36 -9.51
N ILE A 12 10.31 8.14 -9.11
CA ILE A 12 10.70 6.92 -9.82
C ILE A 12 9.44 6.23 -10.33
N PHE A 13 9.30 6.15 -11.65
CA PHE A 13 8.26 5.39 -12.32
C PHE A 13 8.80 3.99 -12.66
N ASP A 14 8.55 3.04 -11.79
CA ASP A 14 8.92 1.63 -11.97
C ASP A 14 8.08 0.73 -11.05
N ASP A 15 8.22 -0.59 -11.21
CA ASP A 15 7.85 -1.54 -10.17
C ASP A 15 8.81 -1.36 -8.98
N PHE A 16 8.29 -1.30 -7.75
CA PHE A 16 9.11 -1.12 -6.54
C PHE A 16 10.21 -2.18 -6.43
N ARG A 17 9.99 -3.39 -6.97
CA ARG A 17 10.97 -4.48 -7.00
C ARG A 17 12.25 -4.12 -7.76
N ASN A 18 12.17 -3.16 -8.68
CA ASN A 18 13.30 -2.65 -9.45
C ASN A 18 13.92 -1.39 -8.83
N VAL A 19 13.25 -0.77 -7.86
CA VAL A 19 13.75 0.45 -7.21
C VAL A 19 14.89 0.10 -6.25
N ARG A 20 15.98 0.85 -6.34
CA ARG A 20 17.14 0.77 -5.46
C ARG A 20 17.37 2.16 -4.88
N LEU A 21 17.42 2.26 -3.55
CA LEU A 21 17.77 3.50 -2.89
C LEU A 21 19.29 3.61 -2.77
N GLU A 22 19.82 4.83 -2.91
CA GLU A 22 21.24 5.12 -2.70
C GLU A 22 21.62 5.02 -1.21
N GLU A 23 20.66 5.35 -0.34
CA GLU A 23 20.77 5.26 1.11
C GLU A 23 19.49 4.67 1.71
N LYS A 24 19.62 4.08 2.90
CA LYS A 24 18.47 3.55 3.63
C LYS A 24 17.57 4.69 4.14
N ALA A 25 16.26 4.50 4.04
CA ALA A 25 15.26 5.48 4.45
C ALA A 25 15.07 5.51 5.97
N ASP A 26 14.78 6.69 6.51
CA ASP A 26 14.30 6.88 7.89
C ASP A 26 12.82 6.47 8.05
N MET A 27 12.04 6.66 6.99
CA MET A 27 10.62 6.32 6.98
C MET A 27 10.18 5.88 5.59
N ILE A 28 9.36 4.84 5.54
CA ILE A 28 8.65 4.42 4.34
C ILE A 28 7.15 4.47 4.63
N PHE A 29 6.39 5.04 3.69
CA PHE A 29 4.93 5.10 3.74
C PHE A 29 4.37 4.47 2.46
N VAL A 30 3.50 3.47 2.60
CA VAL A 30 2.93 2.73 1.47
C VAL A 30 1.41 2.62 1.54
N ASP A 31 0.78 2.77 0.37
CA ASP A 31 -0.65 2.51 0.13
C ASP A 31 -0.77 1.45 -0.97
N PRO A 32 -0.50 0.16 -0.65
CA PRO A 32 -0.53 -0.91 -1.63
C PRO A 32 -1.94 -1.18 -2.16
N PRO A 33 -2.09 -1.85 -3.31
CA PRO A 33 -3.39 -2.35 -3.78
C PRO A 33 -4.10 -3.16 -2.69
N PHE A 34 -5.44 -3.21 -2.71
CA PHE A 34 -6.19 -3.95 -1.70
C PHE A 34 -6.64 -5.35 -2.14
N ALA A 35 -6.48 -5.71 -3.42
CA ALA A 35 -6.90 -7.00 -3.99
C ALA A 35 -8.35 -7.37 -3.62
N ILE A 36 -9.26 -6.43 -3.87
CA ILE A 36 -10.70 -6.54 -3.57
C ILE A 36 -11.54 -6.71 -4.84
N ASN A 37 -10.89 -6.99 -5.98
CA ASN A 37 -11.49 -7.07 -7.30
C ASN A 37 -12.23 -5.78 -7.67
N PHE A 38 -11.63 -4.62 -7.35
CA PHE A 38 -12.17 -3.34 -7.73
C PHE A 38 -12.05 -3.15 -9.25
N ASN A 39 -13.14 -2.68 -9.85
CA ASN A 39 -13.18 -2.42 -11.28
C ASN A 39 -13.24 -0.90 -11.49
N ALA A 40 -12.10 -0.33 -11.89
CA ALA A 40 -11.94 1.12 -12.06
C ALA A 40 -12.88 1.74 -13.11
N ASN A 41 -13.49 0.92 -13.98
CA ASN A 41 -14.45 1.34 -15.01
C ASN A 41 -15.89 1.50 -14.50
N MET A 42 -16.10 1.63 -13.19
CA MET A 42 -17.44 1.89 -12.66
C MET A 42 -17.93 3.25 -13.17
N HIS A 43 -19.08 3.28 -13.85
CA HIS A 43 -19.73 4.50 -14.41
C HIS A 43 -19.90 5.65 -13.40
N THR A 44 -19.69 5.40 -12.11
CA THR A 44 -19.77 6.36 -11.00
C THR A 44 -18.52 7.23 -10.86
N TYR A 45 -17.37 6.83 -11.43
CA TYR A 45 -16.16 7.64 -11.44
C TYR A 45 -16.10 8.48 -12.73
N ASN A 46 -16.70 9.67 -12.69
CA ASN A 46 -16.57 10.69 -13.75
C ASN A 46 -15.15 11.32 -13.75
N ARG A 47 -14.10 10.51 -13.90
CA ARG A 47 -12.74 11.01 -14.12
C ARG A 47 -12.46 11.02 -15.63
N LYS A 48 -12.05 12.18 -16.16
CA LYS A 48 -11.31 12.19 -17.42
C LYS A 48 -9.98 11.48 -17.17
N PRO A 49 -9.51 10.56 -18.03
CA PRO A 49 -8.23 9.89 -17.83
C PRO A 49 -7.10 10.91 -18.00
N ASP A 50 -6.66 11.47 -16.88
CA ASP A 50 -5.54 12.41 -16.73
C ASP A 50 -4.32 11.74 -16.04
N ALA A 51 -4.44 10.46 -15.66
CA ALA A 51 -3.42 9.70 -14.95
C ALA A 51 -3.28 8.26 -15.49
N LEU A 52 -2.19 7.59 -15.08
CA LEU A 52 -2.00 6.15 -15.31
C LEU A 52 -3.17 5.36 -14.73
N ALA A 53 -3.67 4.39 -15.49
CA ALA A 53 -4.75 3.53 -15.04
C ALA A 53 -4.30 2.70 -13.83
N TYR A 54 -5.14 2.65 -12.79
CA TYR A 54 -4.92 1.75 -11.67
C TYR A 54 -4.95 0.30 -12.16
N VAL A 55 -3.89 -0.45 -11.85
CA VAL A 55 -3.81 -1.89 -12.11
C VAL A 55 -4.00 -2.59 -10.78
N GLU A 56 -5.09 -3.33 -10.67
CA GLU A 56 -5.32 -4.15 -9.48
C GLU A 56 -4.50 -5.43 -9.55
N ILE A 57 -4.12 -5.93 -8.38
CA ILE A 57 -3.52 -7.24 -8.24
C ILE A 57 -4.59 -8.30 -7.99
N ASP A 58 -4.39 -9.47 -8.59
CA ASP A 58 -5.20 -10.65 -8.31
C ASP A 58 -5.12 -11.01 -6.81
N ARG A 59 -6.25 -11.45 -6.26
CA ARG A 59 -6.34 -11.87 -4.87
C ARG A 59 -5.45 -13.07 -4.56
N GLU A 60 -5.26 -13.98 -5.51
CA GLU A 60 -4.39 -15.13 -5.32
C GLU A 60 -2.90 -14.74 -5.24
N GLU A 61 -2.51 -13.68 -5.95
CA GLU A 61 -1.13 -13.16 -5.99
C GLU A 61 -0.83 -12.17 -4.85
N TYR A 62 -1.88 -11.64 -4.21
CA TYR A 62 -1.76 -10.63 -3.16
C TYR A 62 -0.82 -11.00 -2.01
N PRO A 63 -0.83 -12.24 -1.46
CA PRO A 63 0.06 -12.60 -0.36
C PRO A 63 1.54 -12.53 -0.76
N ILE A 64 1.87 -12.95 -1.99
CA ILE A 64 3.23 -12.92 -2.52
C ILE A 64 3.68 -11.48 -2.71
N PHE A 65 2.84 -10.65 -3.35
CA PHE A 65 3.12 -9.23 -3.55
C PHE A 65 3.37 -8.48 -2.24
N ILE A 66 2.52 -8.71 -1.22
CA ILE A 66 2.70 -8.06 0.08
C ILE A 66 3.97 -8.55 0.76
N ASN A 67 4.28 -9.84 0.72
CA ASN A 67 5.53 -10.35 1.28
C ASN A 67 6.75 -9.67 0.62
N GLU A 68 6.77 -9.58 -0.72
CA GLU A 68 7.84 -8.90 -1.46
C GLU A 68 7.94 -7.40 -1.13
N LEU A 69 6.79 -6.71 -1.00
CA LEU A 69 6.73 -5.30 -0.63
C LEU A 69 7.30 -5.06 0.77
N ILE A 70 6.86 -5.84 1.76
CA ILE A 70 7.32 -5.70 3.14
C ILE A 70 8.79 -6.06 3.25
N LYS A 71 9.26 -7.10 2.56
CA LYS A 71 10.68 -7.42 2.46
C LYS A 71 11.49 -6.26 1.89
N TRP A 72 11.03 -5.68 0.78
CA TRP A 72 11.70 -4.54 0.16
C TRP A 72 11.77 -3.35 1.13
N CYS A 73 10.68 -3.07 1.86
CA CYS A 73 10.68 -2.01 2.88
C CYS A 73 11.71 -2.30 3.99
N TYR A 74 11.74 -3.53 4.51
CA TYR A 74 12.68 -3.94 5.56
C TYR A 74 14.14 -3.77 5.12
N ASP A 75 14.49 -4.25 3.92
CA ASP A 75 15.85 -4.17 3.41
C ASP A 75 16.32 -2.71 3.20
N ASN A 76 15.39 -1.80 2.91
CA ASN A 76 15.66 -0.41 2.56
C ASN A 76 15.47 0.57 3.74
N LEU A 77 15.02 0.13 4.90
CA LEU A 77 14.95 0.97 6.11
C LEU A 77 16.26 0.92 6.89
N LYS A 78 16.57 2.04 7.57
CA LYS A 78 17.55 2.07 8.66
C LYS A 78 17.09 1.15 9.80
N ASP A 79 18.02 0.72 10.65
CA ASP A 79 17.72 -0.19 11.76
C ASP A 79 16.75 0.45 12.78
N ASP A 80 16.72 1.79 12.85
CA ASP A 80 15.81 2.62 13.65
C ASP A 80 14.70 3.30 12.82
N GLY A 81 14.54 2.90 11.56
CA GLY A 81 13.55 3.44 10.64
C GLY A 81 12.12 2.96 10.95
N SER A 82 11.14 3.64 10.35
CA SER A 82 9.71 3.32 10.56
C SER A 82 8.97 3.04 9.26
N LEU A 83 7.98 2.14 9.32
CA LEU A 83 7.13 1.76 8.21
C LEU A 83 5.67 2.06 8.55
N TRP A 84 4.96 2.73 7.64
CA TRP A 84 3.52 2.94 7.69
C TRP A 84 2.87 2.29 6.46
N ILE A 85 1.84 1.47 6.69
CA ILE A 85 1.16 0.73 5.62
C ILE A 85 -0.34 0.95 5.72
N ILE A 86 -0.94 1.54 4.69
CA ILE A 86 -2.40 1.63 4.61
C ILE A 86 -2.99 0.30 4.14
N SER A 87 -4.08 -0.12 4.76
CA SER A 87 -4.83 -1.30 4.32
C SER A 87 -6.33 -1.21 4.57
N GLY A 88 -7.10 -1.87 3.70
CA GLY A 88 -8.47 -2.26 3.98
C GLY A 88 -8.55 -3.55 4.81
N TRP A 89 -9.70 -3.77 5.45
CA TRP A 89 -9.91 -4.94 6.32
C TRP A 89 -9.80 -6.29 5.60
N ASN A 90 -10.16 -6.37 4.31
CA ASN A 90 -10.42 -7.64 3.60
C ASN A 90 -9.24 -8.60 3.54
N ASN A 91 -8.04 -8.06 3.35
CA ASN A 91 -6.82 -8.83 3.17
C ASN A 91 -5.72 -8.43 4.17
N LEU A 92 -6.10 -7.67 5.23
CA LEU A 92 -5.20 -7.16 6.27
C LEU A 92 -4.30 -8.23 6.88
N LYS A 93 -4.80 -9.46 7.05
CA LYS A 93 -4.04 -10.59 7.60
C LYS A 93 -2.72 -10.85 6.86
N HIS A 94 -2.68 -10.63 5.55
CA HIS A 94 -1.47 -10.87 4.76
C HIS A 94 -0.39 -9.83 5.06
N ILE A 95 -0.79 -8.59 5.33
CA ILE A 95 0.11 -7.51 5.73
C ILE A 95 0.62 -7.78 7.14
N LEU A 96 -0.25 -8.06 8.10
CA LEU A 96 0.14 -8.33 9.49
C LEU A 96 1.10 -9.53 9.59
N ASN A 97 0.79 -10.62 8.89
CA ASN A 97 1.68 -11.78 8.85
C ASN A 97 3.05 -11.43 8.23
N ALA A 98 3.09 -10.69 7.12
CA ALA A 98 4.34 -10.32 6.49
C ALA A 98 5.20 -9.38 7.38
N ILE A 99 4.56 -8.45 8.11
CA ILE A 99 5.23 -7.60 9.10
C ILE A 99 5.92 -8.47 10.17
N ASP A 100 5.19 -9.42 10.75
CA ASP A 100 5.72 -10.32 11.77
C ASP A 100 6.83 -11.25 11.21
N ASP A 101 6.61 -11.83 10.02
CA ASP A 101 7.55 -12.76 9.36
C ASP A 101 8.88 -12.09 9.01
N HIS A 102 8.87 -10.79 8.67
CA HIS A 102 10.07 -10.02 8.38
C HIS A 102 10.73 -9.39 9.61
N GLY A 103 10.16 -9.59 10.81
CA GLY A 103 10.79 -9.18 12.07
C GLY A 103 10.59 -7.71 12.42
N PHE A 104 9.59 -7.04 11.84
CA PHE A 104 9.21 -5.70 12.29
C PHE A 104 8.65 -5.74 13.71
N HIS A 105 8.91 -4.67 14.47
CA HIS A 105 8.27 -4.46 15.76
C HIS A 105 7.07 -3.53 15.61
N THR A 106 5.86 -4.07 15.73
CA THR A 106 4.63 -3.28 15.63
C THR A 106 4.51 -2.31 16.81
N LEU A 107 4.63 -1.01 16.54
CA LEU A 107 4.50 0.04 17.56
C LEU A 107 3.04 0.40 17.85
N ASN A 108 2.20 0.44 16.81
CA ASN A 108 0.80 0.81 16.93
C ASN A 108 -0.01 0.26 15.73
N HIS A 109 -1.33 0.30 15.88
CA HIS A 109 -2.28 0.02 14.80
C HIS A 109 -3.38 1.09 14.86
N CYS A 110 -3.33 2.02 13.92
CA CYS A 110 -4.20 3.17 13.84
C CYS A 110 -5.44 2.84 12.99
N ILE A 111 -6.61 3.31 13.44
CA ILE A 111 -7.86 3.17 12.70
C ILE A 111 -8.28 4.53 12.15
N TRP A 112 -8.18 4.70 10.84
CA TRP A 112 -8.64 5.91 10.18
C TRP A 112 -10.10 5.78 9.75
N LYS A 113 -11.01 6.34 10.54
CA LYS A 113 -12.46 6.33 10.28
C LYS A 113 -12.87 7.46 9.34
N TYR A 114 -13.71 7.14 8.35
CA TYR A 114 -14.45 8.13 7.57
C TYR A 114 -15.95 8.13 7.93
N GLN A 115 -16.61 9.28 7.78
CA GLN A 115 -17.94 9.54 8.37
C GLN A 115 -19.12 9.03 7.54
N PHE A 116 -18.88 8.42 6.38
CA PHE A 116 -19.92 7.90 5.49
C PHE A 116 -19.86 6.38 5.38
N GLY A 117 -21.04 5.75 5.22
CA GLY A 117 -21.17 4.33 4.96
C GLY A 117 -21.00 4.02 3.49
N VAL A 118 -20.15 3.06 3.14
CA VAL A 118 -20.12 2.50 1.78
C VAL A 118 -21.40 1.69 1.54
N TYR A 119 -21.98 1.82 0.35
CA TYR A 119 -23.21 1.09 0.00
C TYR A 119 -22.99 -0.42 0.09
N THR A 120 -23.87 -1.11 0.82
CA THR A 120 -23.85 -2.57 0.98
C THR A 120 -25.28 -3.10 1.08
N LYS A 121 -25.54 -4.29 0.52
CA LYS A 121 -26.85 -4.98 0.62
C LYS A 121 -26.86 -6.12 1.63
N LYS A 122 -25.76 -6.87 1.74
CA LYS A 122 -25.68 -8.16 2.47
C LYS A 122 -24.44 -8.27 3.35
N ARG A 123 -23.77 -7.17 3.66
CA ARG A 123 -22.51 -7.14 4.43
C ARG A 123 -22.51 -5.97 5.41
N PHE A 124 -21.73 -6.09 6.48
CA PHE A 124 -21.48 -4.98 7.39
C PHE A 124 -20.81 -3.81 6.66
N VAL A 125 -21.14 -2.60 7.10
CA VAL A 125 -20.50 -1.39 6.62
C VAL A 125 -19.09 -1.31 7.22
N THR A 126 -18.08 -1.24 6.35
CA THR A 126 -16.69 -0.96 6.74
C THR A 126 -16.35 0.46 6.35
N SER A 127 -16.30 1.38 7.32
CA SER A 127 -16.02 2.81 7.10
C SER A 127 -14.71 3.28 7.71
N HIS A 128 -13.67 2.46 7.59
CA HIS A 128 -12.33 2.78 8.10
C HIS A 128 -11.23 2.11 7.28
N TYR A 129 -10.03 2.64 7.43
CA TYR A 129 -8.77 2.00 7.02
C TYR A 129 -7.92 1.67 8.25
N HIS A 130 -7.02 0.71 8.05
CA HIS A 130 -6.00 0.27 8.99
C HIS A 130 -4.67 0.90 8.58
N LEU A 131 -3.91 1.41 9.54
CA LEU A 131 -2.55 1.92 9.38
C LEU A 131 -1.64 1.36 10.46
#